data_AF-A0A8H5ZVS4-F1
#
_entry.id   AF-A0A8H5ZVS4-F1
#
_cell.length_a   1.000
_cell.length_b   1.000
_cell.length_c   1.000
_cell.angle_alpha   90.00
_cell.angle_beta   90.00
_cell.angle_gamma   90.00
#
_symmetry.space_group_name_H-M   'P 1'
#
loop_
_entity.id
_entity.type
_entity.pdbx_description
1 polymer ?
#
loop_
_entity_poly.entity_id
_entity_poly.type
_entity_poly.pdbx_seq_one_letter_code
_entity_poly.pdbx_strand_id
1 'polypeptide(L)'
;MDYWLPIAPHKVFLPGLPAKDAVDIDVTVTDPTDEASYVTLLEAAGFHFRTRQPHWHQHRFFSCYEPTANVHIFGPDCPEVVRHCLLREWLAKCPEDRELYAQTKRQAAKETIEAGERLAKYNLRKQSVIQEILERPFREAGYIQ
;
A
#
# COMPACT_ATOMS: atom_id res chain seq x y z
N MET A 1 -12.40 12.08 16.90
CA MET A 1 -11.06 12.04 16.25
C MET A 1 -10.94 10.67 15.65
N ASP A 2 -11.36 10.54 14.40
CA ASP A 2 -11.56 9.25 13.75
C ASP A 2 -10.25 8.79 13.13
N TYR A 3 -9.63 7.78 13.75
CA TYR A 3 -8.45 7.10 13.26
C TYR A 3 -8.82 6.23 12.04
N TRP A 4 -8.95 6.85 10.87
CA TRP A 4 -8.99 6.14 9.60
C TRP A 4 -7.55 5.82 9.18
N LEU A 5 -7.17 4.56 9.37
CA LEU A 5 -5.83 4.05 9.09
C LEU A 5 -5.62 3.80 7.60
N PRO A 6 -4.43 4.12 7.05
CA PRO A 6 -4.17 4.19 5.62
C PRO A 6 -4.34 2.84 4.92
N ILE A 7 -4.87 2.92 3.70
CA ILE A 7 -4.96 1.80 2.77
C ILE A 7 -3.57 1.61 2.18
N ALA A 8 -2.74 0.75 2.74
CA ALA A 8 -1.52 0.34 2.04
C ALA A 8 -1.77 -0.99 1.34
N PRO A 9 -1.84 -1.03 0.00
CA PRO A 9 -1.51 -2.23 -0.71
C PRO A 9 -0.29 -1.87 -1.56
N HIS A 10 0.89 -2.26 -1.09
CA HIS A 10 2.09 -2.30 -1.91
C HIS A 10 2.52 -3.74 -1.94
N LYS A 11 2.17 -4.42 -3.02
CA LYS A 11 2.91 -5.57 -3.51
C LYS A 11 4.23 -5.05 -4.02
N VAL A 12 5.18 -5.07 -3.12
CA VAL A 12 6.58 -5.13 -3.49
C VAL A 12 6.78 -6.49 -4.15
N PHE A 13 6.93 -6.52 -5.49
CA PHE A 13 7.28 -7.75 -6.20
C PHE A 13 8.70 -8.15 -5.79
N LEU A 14 8.79 -9.02 -4.80
CA LEU A 14 10.02 -9.67 -4.38
C LEU A 14 9.81 -11.18 -4.44
N PRO A 15 10.74 -11.92 -5.06
CA PRO A 15 10.72 -13.38 -5.02
C PRO A 15 10.62 -13.88 -3.56
N GLY A 16 9.65 -14.76 -3.29
CA GLY A 16 9.45 -15.39 -1.97
C GLY A 16 8.42 -14.74 -1.05
N LEU A 17 7.83 -13.59 -1.40
CA LEU A 17 6.78 -12.96 -0.60
C LEU A 17 5.38 -13.54 -0.92
N PRO A 18 4.58 -13.97 0.07
CA PRO A 18 3.19 -14.33 -0.10
C PRO A 18 2.40 -13.10 -0.57
N ALA A 19 1.97 -13.13 -1.81
CA ALA A 19 1.19 -12.06 -2.42
C ALA A 19 -0.28 -12.45 -2.48
N LYS A 20 -1.16 -11.48 -2.23
CA LYS A 20 -2.49 -11.49 -2.86
C LYS A 20 -2.24 -11.49 -4.36
N ASP A 21 -3.09 -12.13 -5.15
CA ASP A 21 -2.87 -12.24 -6.61
C ASP A 21 -3.08 -10.90 -7.36
N ALA A 22 -2.97 -9.77 -6.65
CA ALA A 22 -3.11 -8.41 -7.15
C ALA A 22 -1.74 -7.72 -7.25
N VAL A 23 -1.46 -7.01 -8.34
CA VAL A 23 -0.33 -6.06 -8.43
C VAL A 23 -0.76 -4.70 -7.90
N ASP A 24 0.08 -4.04 -7.11
CA ASP A 24 -0.18 -2.68 -6.65
C ASP A 24 0.74 -1.68 -7.35
N ILE A 25 0.19 -0.55 -7.78
CA ILE A 25 0.87 0.47 -8.58
C ILE A 25 0.59 1.85 -7.98
N ASP A 26 1.65 2.58 -7.66
CA ASP A 26 1.56 4.00 -7.32
C ASP A 26 1.75 4.84 -8.58
N VAL A 27 0.83 5.77 -8.83
CA VAL A 27 0.89 6.74 -9.92
C VAL A 27 0.81 8.13 -9.32
N THR A 28 1.81 8.94 -9.61
CA THR A 28 1.89 10.33 -9.19
C THR A 28 1.42 11.23 -10.33
N VAL A 29 0.42 12.07 -10.06
CA VAL A 29 -0.10 13.07 -10.99
C VAL A 29 0.03 14.47 -10.40
N THR A 30 0.02 15.51 -11.24
CA THR A 30 0.16 16.90 -10.78
C THR A 30 -0.96 17.30 -9.82
N ASP A 31 -2.21 16.94 -10.13
CA ASP A 31 -3.37 17.18 -9.27
C ASP A 31 -4.28 15.93 -9.23
N PRO A 32 -4.33 15.19 -8.09
CA PRO A 32 -5.22 14.03 -7.93
C PRO A 32 -6.71 14.36 -7.94
N THR A 33 -7.08 15.64 -7.93
CA THR A 33 -8.46 16.10 -8.06
C THR A 33 -8.84 16.40 -9.51
N ASP A 34 -7.87 16.53 -10.41
CA ASP A 34 -8.09 16.64 -11.86
C ASP A 34 -8.37 15.25 -12.47
N GLU A 35 -9.47 14.66 -12.03
CA GLU A 35 -9.94 13.36 -12.47
C GLU A 35 -10.20 13.30 -13.98
N ALA A 36 -10.54 14.43 -14.60
CA ALA A 36 -10.77 14.51 -16.04
C ALA A 36 -9.51 14.16 -16.85
N SER A 37 -8.32 14.38 -16.30
CA SER A 37 -7.05 14.12 -16.99
C SER A 37 -6.68 12.64 -17.07
N TYR A 38 -7.19 11.77 -16.17
CA TYR A 38 -6.74 10.38 -16.09
C TYR A 38 -7.84 9.32 -15.90
N VAL A 39 -9.03 9.66 -15.38
CA VAL A 39 -10.07 8.65 -15.07
C VAL A 39 -10.49 7.91 -16.33
N THR A 40 -10.86 8.63 -17.40
CA THR A 40 -11.30 8.01 -18.65
C THR A 40 -10.20 7.15 -19.29
N LEU A 41 -8.93 7.56 -19.17
CA LEU A 41 -7.79 6.78 -19.68
C LEU A 41 -7.61 5.47 -18.91
N LEU A 42 -7.71 5.52 -17.58
CA LEU A 42 -7.61 4.33 -16.73
C LEU A 42 -8.80 3.38 -16.91
N GLU A 43 -10.01 3.92 -17.05
CA GLU A 43 -11.21 3.13 -17.32
C GLU A 43 -11.15 2.44 -18.69
N ALA A 44 -10.67 3.15 -19.73
CA ALA A 44 -10.44 2.56 -21.05
C ALA A 44 -9.37 1.45 -21.02
N ALA A 45 -8.42 1.53 -20.09
CA ALA A 45 -7.42 0.49 -19.85
C ALA A 45 -7.93 -0.67 -18.96
N GLY A 46 -9.20 -0.66 -18.55
CA GLY A 46 -9.82 -1.72 -17.76
C GLY A 46 -9.74 -1.54 -16.24
N PHE A 47 -9.25 -0.39 -15.76
CA PHE A 47 -9.23 -0.09 -14.32
C PHE A 47 -10.55 0.54 -13.89
N HIS A 48 -11.15 0.01 -12.84
CA HIS A 48 -12.40 0.53 -12.29
C HIS A 48 -12.14 1.53 -11.17
N PHE A 49 -12.68 2.75 -11.27
CA PHE A 49 -12.65 3.72 -10.19
C PHE A 49 -13.38 3.18 -8.96
N ARG A 50 -12.75 3.23 -7.78
CA ARG A 50 -13.31 2.65 -6.55
C ARG A 50 -13.64 3.66 -5.48
N THR A 51 -12.70 4.56 -5.16
CA THR A 51 -12.92 5.50 -4.06
C THR A 51 -12.12 6.78 -4.20
N ARG A 52 -12.67 7.83 -3.60
CA ARG A 52 -12.01 9.11 -3.35
C ARG A 52 -11.72 9.19 -1.86
N GLN A 53 -10.51 9.56 -1.48
CA GLN A 53 -10.14 9.78 -0.09
C GLN A 53 -9.53 11.17 0.09
N PRO A 54 -10.35 12.24 0.07
CA PRO A 54 -9.85 13.61 0.19
C PRO A 54 -9.05 13.86 1.47
N HIS A 55 -9.45 13.20 2.57
CA HIS A 55 -8.80 13.29 3.88
C HIS A 55 -7.45 12.57 3.96
N TRP A 56 -7.09 11.80 2.94
CA TRP A 56 -5.84 11.05 2.87
C TRP A 56 -5.13 11.41 1.56
N HIS A 57 -4.47 12.56 1.56
CA HIS A 57 -3.63 13.05 0.45
C HIS A 57 -4.33 13.14 -0.91
N GLN A 58 -5.65 13.41 -0.92
CA GLN A 58 -6.46 13.41 -2.14
C GLN A 58 -6.41 12.08 -2.93
N HIS A 59 -6.13 10.97 -2.26
CA HIS A 59 -5.91 9.68 -2.91
C HIS A 59 -7.14 9.22 -3.72
N ARG A 60 -6.90 8.72 -4.94
CA ARG A 60 -7.88 7.97 -5.73
C ARG A 60 -7.45 6.53 -5.89
N PHE A 61 -8.40 5.62 -5.72
CA PHE A 61 -8.16 4.20 -5.83
C PHE A 61 -8.88 3.61 -7.04
N PHE A 62 -8.16 2.80 -7.81
CA PHE A 62 -8.73 1.97 -8.86
C PHE A 62 -8.33 0.51 -8.67
N SER A 63 -9.10 -0.40 -9.28
CA SER A 63 -8.72 -1.81 -9.35
C SER A 63 -9.07 -2.42 -10.70
N CYS A 64 -8.27 -3.35 -11.18
CA CYS A 64 -8.58 -4.28 -12.27
C CYS A 64 -8.75 -5.70 -11.71
N TYR A 65 -9.52 -6.55 -12.39
CA TYR A 65 -9.70 -7.95 -12.02
C TYR A 65 -8.82 -8.91 -12.83
N GLU A 66 -8.48 -8.56 -14.07
CA GLU A 66 -7.72 -9.42 -14.99
C GLU A 66 -6.67 -8.61 -15.78
N PRO A 67 -5.37 -8.69 -15.41
CA PRO A 67 -4.87 -9.30 -14.17
C PRO A 67 -5.38 -8.51 -12.96
N THR A 68 -5.48 -9.15 -11.80
CA THR A 68 -5.89 -8.41 -10.61
C THR A 68 -4.82 -7.35 -10.31
N ALA A 69 -5.24 -6.09 -10.21
CA ALA A 69 -4.35 -4.97 -9.97
C ALA A 69 -5.07 -3.86 -9.20
N ASN A 70 -4.29 -3.04 -8.52
CA ASN A 70 -4.70 -1.91 -7.70
C ASN A 70 -3.86 -0.72 -8.12
N VAL A 71 -4.50 0.42 -8.39
CA VAL A 71 -3.81 1.66 -8.76
C VAL A 71 -4.15 2.74 -7.75
N HIS A 72 -3.10 3.34 -7.21
CA HIS A 72 -3.15 4.42 -6.24
C HIS A 72 -2.70 5.71 -6.89
N ILE A 73 -3.60 6.68 -7.00
CA ILE A 73 -3.30 8.00 -7.51
C ILE A 73 -2.96 8.93 -6.35
N PHE A 74 -1.79 9.53 -6.40
CA PHE A 74 -1.30 10.50 -5.42
C PHE A 74 -0.76 11.77 -6.09
N GLY A 75 -0.66 12.85 -5.30
CA GLY A 75 0.01 14.08 -5.71
C GLY A 75 1.53 13.98 -5.54
N PRO A 76 2.30 14.92 -6.13
CA PRO A 76 3.78 14.88 -6.14
C PRO A 76 4.40 14.86 -4.75
N ASP A 77 3.78 15.53 -3.78
CA ASP A 77 4.30 15.67 -2.42
C ASP A 77 3.69 14.67 -1.44
N CYS A 78 3.05 13.60 -1.93
CA CYS A 78 2.43 12.61 -1.06
C CYS A 78 3.51 11.75 -0.35
N PRO A 79 3.56 11.76 1.00
CA PRO A 79 4.56 10.99 1.74
C PRO A 79 4.39 9.48 1.59
N GLU A 80 3.18 9.01 1.25
CA GLU A 80 2.91 7.59 1.04
C GLU A 80 3.76 7.03 -0.12
N VAL A 81 3.95 7.78 -1.21
CA VAL A 81 4.78 7.34 -2.35
C VAL A 81 6.22 7.05 -1.91
N VAL A 82 6.80 7.96 -1.11
CA VAL A 82 8.16 7.79 -0.56
C VAL A 82 8.18 6.62 0.42
N ARG A 83 7.18 6.52 1.30
CA ARG A 83 7.04 5.41 2.26
C ARG A 83 7.00 4.05 1.55
N HIS A 84 6.32 3.94 0.42
CA HIS A 84 6.24 2.69 -0.34
C HIS A 84 7.56 2.33 -1.01
N CYS A 85 8.26 3.31 -1.60
CA CYS A 85 9.60 3.12 -2.14
C CYS A 85 10.59 2.67 -1.06
N LEU A 86 10.59 3.32 0.10
CA LEU A 86 11.45 2.96 1.24
C LEU A 86 11.17 1.54 1.73
N LEU A 87 9.89 1.18 1.93
CA LEU A 87 9.54 -0.18 2.31
C LEU A 87 10.03 -1.19 1.27
N ARG A 88 9.85 -0.89 -0.02
CA ARG A 88 10.26 -1.78 -1.10
C ARG A 88 11.76 -2.03 -1.09
N GLU A 89 12.54 -0.96 -1.00
CA GLU A 89 14.00 -1.00 -1.02
C GLU A 89 14.55 -1.71 0.22
N TRP A 90 13.96 -1.45 1.39
CA TRP A 90 14.33 -2.13 2.62
C TRP A 90 14.08 -3.63 2.55
N LEU A 91 12.87 -4.06 2.14
CA LEU A 91 12.55 -5.48 2.05
C LEU A 91 13.35 -6.21 0.96
N ALA A 92 13.83 -5.49 -0.06
CA ALA A 92 14.76 -6.04 -1.05
C ALA A 92 16.14 -6.29 -0.46
N LYS A 93 16.59 -5.39 0.43
CA LYS A 93 17.91 -5.41 1.09
C LYS A 93 17.98 -6.38 2.28
N CYS A 94 16.89 -6.54 3.04
CA CYS A 94 16.86 -7.23 4.33
C CYS A 94 15.95 -8.47 4.27
N PRO A 95 16.49 -9.68 4.01
CA PRO A 95 15.71 -10.92 3.91
C PRO A 95 14.94 -11.27 5.18
N GLU A 96 15.47 -10.95 6.35
CA GLU A 96 14.84 -11.19 7.65
C GLU A 96 13.55 -10.36 7.79
N ASP A 97 13.61 -9.08 7.42
CA ASP A 97 12.44 -8.20 7.45
C ASP A 97 11.44 -8.50 6.35
N ARG A 98 11.92 -9.00 5.22
CA ARG A 98 11.07 -9.57 4.17
C ARG A 98 10.25 -10.74 4.68
N GLU A 99 10.87 -11.66 5.42
CA GLU A 99 10.17 -12.80 5.99
C GLU A 99 9.25 -12.38 7.15
N LEU A 100 9.68 -11.45 8.01
CA LEU A 100 8.82 -10.88 9.06
C LEU A 100 7.56 -10.24 8.45
N TYR A 101 7.73 -9.38 7.45
CA TYR A 101 6.61 -8.75 6.73
C TYR A 101 5.68 -9.78 6.09
N ALA A 102 6.24 -10.83 5.47
CA ALA A 102 5.49 -11.94 4.90
C ALA A 102 4.64 -12.66 5.95
N GLN A 103 5.24 -13.03 7.08
CA GLN A 103 4.58 -13.75 8.18
C GLN A 103 3.47 -12.89 8.80
N THR A 104 3.74 -11.62 9.09
CA THR A 104 2.74 -10.69 9.62
C THR A 104 1.54 -10.57 8.69
N LYS A 105 1.76 -10.46 7.37
CA LYS A 105 0.66 -10.42 6.40
C LYS A 105 -0.16 -11.72 6.38
N ARG A 106 0.50 -12.88 6.44
CA ARG A 106 -0.20 -14.19 6.48
C ARG A 106 -1.03 -14.30 7.76
N GLN A 107 -0.46 -13.96 8.92
CA GLN A 107 -1.13 -14.04 10.20
C GLN A 107 -2.31 -13.07 10.29
N ALA A 108 -2.13 -11.81 9.88
CA ALA A 108 -3.22 -10.84 9.84
C ALA A 108 -4.37 -11.28 8.92
N ALA A 109 -4.06 -11.89 7.77
CA ALA A 109 -5.06 -12.42 6.85
C ALA A 109 -5.84 -13.57 7.50
N LYS A 110 -5.13 -14.53 8.11
CA LYS A 110 -5.72 -15.66 8.82
C LYS A 110 -6.67 -15.19 9.93
N GLU A 111 -6.20 -14.34 10.82
CA GLU A 111 -7.00 -13.83 11.95
C GLU A 111 -8.23 -13.04 11.51
N THR A 112 -8.11 -12.25 10.44
CA THR A 112 -9.24 -11.48 9.92
C THR A 112 -10.30 -12.39 9.32
N ILE A 113 -9.88 -13.44 8.60
CA ILE A 113 -10.80 -14.44 8.03
C ILE A 113 -11.49 -15.24 9.15
N GLU A 114 -10.72 -15.73 10.14
CA GLU A 114 -11.25 -16.49 11.27
C GLU A 114 -12.25 -15.67 12.11
N ALA A 115 -12.02 -14.36 12.23
CA ALA A 115 -12.91 -13.46 12.95
C ALA A 115 -14.08 -12.93 12.09
N GLY A 116 -14.17 -13.27 10.79
CA GLY A 116 -15.20 -12.73 9.89
C GLY A 116 -15.12 -11.20 9.71
N GLU A 117 -13.94 -10.62 9.90
CA GLU A 117 -13.73 -9.19 9.94
C GLU A 117 -13.49 -8.57 8.55
N ARG A 118 -13.65 -7.25 8.46
CA ARG A 118 -13.41 -6.50 7.21
C ARG A 118 -11.94 -6.18 7.01
N LEU A 119 -11.59 -5.78 5.79
CA LEU A 119 -10.23 -5.38 5.38
C LEU A 119 -9.58 -4.32 6.29
N ALA A 120 -10.36 -3.45 6.92
CA ALA A 120 -9.85 -2.47 7.88
C ALA A 120 -9.13 -3.14 9.08
N LYS A 121 -9.65 -4.26 9.58
CA LYS A 121 -9.02 -5.00 10.69
C LYS A 121 -7.76 -5.72 10.24
N TYR A 122 -7.76 -6.28 9.04
CA TYR A 122 -6.55 -6.81 8.41
C TYR A 122 -5.42 -5.76 8.35
N ASN A 123 -5.75 -4.52 7.95
CA ASN A 123 -4.78 -3.43 7.89
C ASN A 123 -4.25 -3.03 9.27
N LEU A 124 -5.14 -2.91 10.27
CA LEU A 124 -4.76 -2.59 11.64
C LEU A 124 -3.80 -3.65 12.23
N ARG A 125 -4.09 -4.94 12.02
CA ARG A 125 -3.31 -6.06 12.60
C ARG A 125 -1.84 -6.08 12.17
N LYS A 126 -1.53 -5.61 10.96
CA LYS A 126 -0.15 -5.56 10.43
C LYS A 126 0.55 -4.23 10.65
N GLN A 127 -0.15 -3.19 11.10
CA GLN A 127 0.35 -1.83 11.05
C GLN A 127 1.59 -1.60 11.91
N SER A 128 1.59 -2.10 13.15
CA SER A 128 2.70 -1.89 14.09
C SER A 128 4.01 -2.46 13.55
N VAL A 129 3.98 -3.68 13.02
CA VAL A 129 5.17 -4.33 12.44
C VAL A 129 5.66 -3.59 11.20
N ILE A 130 4.76 -3.11 10.34
CA ILE A 130 5.16 -2.34 9.16
C ILE A 130 5.81 -1.02 9.57
N GLN A 131 5.31 -0.36 10.62
CA GLN A 131 5.93 0.85 11.17
C GLN A 131 7.32 0.54 11.72
N GLU A 132 7.48 -0.52 12.50
CA GLU A 132 8.78 -0.94 13.03
C GLU A 132 9.79 -1.22 11.91
N ILE A 133 9.39 -1.96 10.87
CA ILE A 133 10.24 -2.21 9.70
C ILE A 133 10.65 -0.89 9.03
N LEU A 134 9.70 0.04 8.88
CA LEU A 134 9.96 1.33 8.25
C LEU A 134 10.83 2.27 9.08
N GLU A 135 10.94 2.08 10.39
CA GLU A 135 11.90 2.82 11.22
C GLU A 135 13.34 2.40 10.96
N ARG A 136 13.59 1.14 10.58
CA ARG A 136 14.94 0.59 10.42
C ARG A 136 15.77 1.30 9.35
N PRO A 137 15.25 1.67 8.16
CA PRO A 137 15.96 2.54 7.23
C PRO A 137 16.39 3.87 7.85
N PHE A 138 15.55 4.49 8.68
CA PHE A 138 15.88 5.76 9.32
C PHE A 138 16.93 5.59 10.42
N ARG A 139 16.88 4.48 11.18
CA ARG A 139 17.91 4.12 12.16
C ARG A 139 19.25 3.85 11.48
N GLU A 140 19.25 3.09 10.38
CA GLU A 140 20.47 2.81 9.60
C GLU A 140 21.08 4.10 9.02
N ALA A 141 20.24 5.02 8.54
CA ALA A 141 20.67 6.31 8.04
C ALA A 141 21.05 7.32 9.15
N GLY A 142 20.88 6.97 10.42
CA GLY A 142 21.20 7.83 11.56
C GLY A 142 20.21 8.98 11.81
N TYR A 143 19.02 8.94 11.21
CA TYR A 143 17.99 9.98 11.39
C TYR A 143 17.22 9.86 12.72
N ILE A 144 17.14 8.65 13.28
CA ILE A 144 16.47 8.37 14.56
C ILE A 144 17.32 7.39 15.38
N GLN A 145 17.31 7.55 16.71
CA GLN A 145 18.10 6.76 17.67
C GLN A 145 17.29 5.62 18.27
#